data_AF-A0A564Z192-F1
#
_entry.id   AF-A0A564Z192-F1
#
_cell.length_a   1.000
_cell.length_b   1.000
_cell.length_c   1.000
_cell.angle_alpha   90.00
_cell.angle_beta   90.00
_cell.angle_gamma   90.00
#
_symmetry.space_group_name_H-M   'P 1'
#
loop_
_entity.id
_entity.type
_entity.pdbx_description
1 polymer ?
#
loop_
_entity_poly.entity_id
_entity_poly.type
_entity_poly.pdbx_seq_one_letter_code
_entity_poly.pdbx_strand_id
1 'polypeptide(L)'
;NTVVTDSASSATAYLGGTKTITGLIGLTGAVKPKECRVYKEEEKVESILKAAARAGKATGIVTTSRITHASPAGAFGHTASRHWESD
;
A
#
# COMPACT_ATOMS: atom_id res chain seq x y z
N ASN A 1 7.16 11.72 -7.05
CA ASN A 1 8.17 10.87 -7.71
C ASN A 1 9.54 11.27 -7.21
N THR A 2 10.30 10.32 -6.69
CA THR A 2 11.65 10.56 -6.12
C THR A 2 12.60 9.45 -6.59
N VAL A 3 13.89 9.75 -6.68
CA VAL A 3 14.94 8.75 -6.99
C VAL A 3 15.22 7.86 -5.77
N VAL A 4 15.09 8.43 -4.57
CA VAL A 4 15.19 7.71 -3.29
C VAL A 4 13.76 7.47 -2.78
N THR A 5 13.36 6.20 -2.71
CA THR A 5 12.01 5.76 -2.32
C THR A 5 11.85 5.75 -0.79
N ASP A 6 10.60 5.78 -0.32
CA ASP A 6 10.25 5.58 1.08
C ASP A 6 9.62 4.19 1.32
N SER A 7 9.35 3.85 2.58
CA SER A 7 8.75 2.55 2.93
C SER A 7 7.38 2.31 2.28
N ALA A 8 6.58 3.35 2.02
CA ALA A 8 5.22 3.19 1.47
C ALA A 8 5.23 2.85 -0.02
N SER A 9 5.96 3.64 -0.80
CA SER A 9 6.06 3.42 -2.26
C SER A 9 6.82 2.12 -2.58
N SER A 10 7.84 1.78 -1.79
CA SER A 10 8.52 0.49 -1.91
C SER A 10 7.64 -0.69 -1.52
N ALA A 11 6.86 -0.60 -0.43
CA ALA A 11 5.90 -1.66 -0.04
C ALA A 11 4.86 -1.93 -1.11
N THR A 12 4.30 -0.89 -1.73
CA THR A 12 3.39 -1.05 -2.86
C THR A 12 4.06 -1.75 -4.04
N ALA A 13 5.35 -1.46 -4.30
CA ALA A 13 6.10 -2.12 -5.35
C ALA A 13 6.39 -3.60 -5.06
N TYR A 14 6.94 -3.96 -3.90
CA TYR A 14 7.32 -5.35 -3.62
C TYR A 14 6.17 -6.25 -3.17
N LEU A 15 5.09 -5.69 -2.61
CA LEU A 15 3.88 -6.46 -2.24
C LEU A 15 2.82 -6.45 -3.34
N GLY A 16 2.71 -5.38 -4.11
CA GLY A 16 1.66 -5.18 -5.11
C GLY A 16 2.14 -5.21 -6.56
N GLY A 17 3.44 -5.36 -6.81
CA GLY A 17 4.02 -5.46 -8.15
C GLY A 17 3.97 -4.18 -8.98
N THR A 18 3.57 -3.04 -8.40
CA THR A 18 3.40 -1.76 -9.10
C THR A 18 4.15 -0.65 -8.38
N LYS A 19 5.07 0.03 -9.08
CA LYS A 19 5.74 1.23 -8.53
C LYS A 19 4.74 2.38 -8.42
N THR A 20 4.86 3.18 -7.37
CA THR A 20 3.98 4.31 -7.11
C THR A 20 4.74 5.52 -6.54
N ILE A 21 4.00 6.59 -6.22
CA ILE A 21 4.52 7.84 -5.67
C ILE A 21 4.86 7.67 -4.17
N THR A 22 5.94 8.30 -3.74
CA THR A 22 6.37 8.38 -2.33
C THR A 22 5.22 8.74 -1.39
N GLY A 23 5.07 7.96 -0.31
CA GLY A 23 4.01 8.15 0.69
C GLY A 23 2.65 7.51 0.36
N LEU A 24 2.42 7.04 -0.87
CA LEU A 24 1.22 6.26 -1.20
C LEU A 24 1.40 4.79 -0.81
N ILE A 25 0.31 4.19 -0.32
CA ILE A 25 0.24 2.77 0.04
C ILE A 25 -0.87 2.14 -0.78
N GLY A 26 -0.55 1.07 -1.53
CA GLY A 26 -1.54 0.26 -2.24
C GLY A 26 -2.27 0.98 -3.37
N LEU A 27 -1.79 2.13 -3.83
CA LEU A 27 -2.40 2.92 -4.90
C LEU A 27 -1.43 3.06 -6.07
N THR A 28 -1.97 3.13 -7.29
CA THR A 28 -1.18 3.42 -8.49
C THR A 28 -0.67 4.86 -8.47
N GLY A 29 0.27 5.19 -9.35
CA GLY A 29 0.79 6.55 -9.51
C GLY A 29 -0.22 7.57 -10.08
N ALA A 30 -1.47 7.17 -10.34
CA ALA A 30 -2.53 8.07 -10.81
C ALA A 30 -3.11 8.95 -9.68
N VAL A 31 -3.02 8.50 -8.43
CA VAL A 31 -3.54 9.23 -7.26
C VAL A 31 -2.51 10.26 -6.79
N LYS A 32 -2.95 11.47 -6.43
CA LYS A 32 -2.05 12.50 -5.88
C LYS A 32 -1.83 12.27 -4.38
N PRO A 33 -0.62 12.54 -3.86
CA PRO A 33 -0.37 12.49 -2.42
C PRO A 33 -1.35 13.36 -1.63
N LYS A 34 -1.84 12.85 -0.50
CA LYS A 34 -2.82 13.50 0.40
C LYS A 34 -4.19 13.80 -0.22
N GLU A 35 -4.52 13.20 -1.36
CA GLU A 35 -5.84 13.30 -1.97
C GLU A 35 -6.83 12.35 -1.28
N CYS A 36 -7.54 12.84 -0.26
CA CYS A 36 -8.56 12.05 0.44
C CYS A 36 -9.86 12.01 -0.36
N ARG A 37 -10.12 10.89 -1.05
CA ARG A 37 -11.38 10.61 -1.74
C ARG A 37 -11.61 9.11 -1.86
N VAL A 38 -12.78 8.74 -2.35
CA VAL A 38 -13.02 7.35 -2.80
C VAL A 38 -12.13 7.06 -4.00
N TYR A 39 -11.27 6.05 -3.88
CA TYR A 39 -10.40 5.58 -4.95
C TYR A 39 -11.15 4.58 -5.83
N LYS A 40 -10.94 4.65 -7.13
CA LYS A 40 -11.48 3.70 -8.10
C LYS A 40 -10.74 2.36 -8.00
N GLU A 41 -11.32 1.29 -8.53
CA GLU A 41 -10.69 -0.05 -8.46
C GLU A 41 -9.39 -0.10 -9.27
N GLU A 42 -9.34 0.55 -10.44
CA GLU A 42 -8.13 0.67 -11.26
C GLU A 42 -7.01 1.50 -10.61
N GLU A 43 -7.33 2.28 -9.57
CA GLU A 43 -6.36 3.04 -8.78
C GLU A 43 -5.79 2.21 -7.63
N LYS A 44 -6.41 1.08 -7.28
CA LYS A 44 -5.99 0.18 -6.20
C LYS A 44 -5.07 -0.90 -6.74
N VAL A 45 -3.98 -1.14 -6.04
CA VAL A 45 -3.03 -2.21 -6.34
C VAL A 45 -3.29 -3.39 -5.42
N GLU A 46 -3.63 -4.54 -5.99
CA GLU A 46 -3.79 -5.78 -5.21
C GLU A 46 -2.44 -6.28 -4.70
N SER A 47 -2.35 -6.58 -3.40
CA SER A 47 -1.14 -7.18 -2.82
C SER A 47 -1.11 -8.69 -3.03
N ILE A 48 0.08 -9.28 -3.02
CA ILE A 48 0.27 -10.73 -3.06
C ILE A 48 -0.41 -11.45 -1.88
N LEU A 49 -0.56 -10.78 -0.73
CA LEU A 49 -1.31 -11.32 0.41
C LEU A 49 -2.82 -11.38 0.10
N LYS A 50 -3.40 -10.34 -0.51
CA LYS A 50 -4.81 -10.39 -0.95
C LYS A 50 -5.02 -11.45 -2.04
N ALA A 51 -4.10 -11.54 -3.00
CA ALA A 51 -4.15 -12.56 -4.05
C ALA A 51 -4.05 -13.99 -3.47
N ALA A 52 -3.16 -14.23 -2.51
CA ALA A 52 -3.02 -15.52 -1.83
C ALA A 52 -4.27 -15.90 -1.02
N ALA A 53 -4.87 -14.95 -0.31
CA ALA A 53 -6.12 -15.15 0.42
C ALA A 53 -7.27 -15.50 -0.54
N ARG A 54 -7.40 -14.81 -1.68
CA ARG A 54 -8.37 -15.14 -2.73
C ARG A 54 -8.17 -16.52 -3.32
N ALA A 55 -6.93 -17.00 -3.38
CA ALA A 55 -6.58 -18.37 -3.80
C ALA A 55 -6.78 -19.42 -2.69
N GLY A 56 -7.42 -19.07 -1.56
CA GLY A 56 -7.71 -19.99 -0.46
C GLY A 56 -6.51 -20.34 0.42
N LYS A 57 -5.42 -19.57 0.35
CA LYS A 57 -4.22 -19.77 1.18
C LYS A 57 -4.34 -18.95 2.47
N ALA A 58 -3.80 -19.48 3.57
CA ALA A 58 -3.66 -18.72 4.81
C ALA A 58 -2.65 -17.58 4.62
N THR A 59 -2.95 -16.41 5.19
CA THR A 59 -2.10 -15.22 5.14
C THR A 59 -1.99 -14.58 6.52
N GLY A 60 -0.89 -13.86 6.77
CA GLY A 60 -0.63 -13.18 8.03
C GLY A 60 0.49 -12.16 7.90
N ILE A 61 0.53 -11.21 8.82
CA ILE A 61 1.54 -10.14 8.87
C ILE A 61 2.15 -10.15 10.27
N VAL A 62 3.49 -10.19 10.33
CA VAL A 62 4.27 -10.06 11.57
C VAL A 62 5.22 -8.89 11.38
N THR A 63 5.26 -7.99 12.36
CA THR A 63 6.13 -6.81 12.33
C THR A 63 6.50 -6.39 13.75
N THR A 64 7.62 -5.70 13.90
CA THR A 64 8.02 -5.02 15.14
C THR A 64 7.55 -3.56 15.18
N SER A 65 7.06 -3.04 14.05
CA SER A 65 6.45 -1.70 13.98
C SER A 65 4.96 -1.75 14.32
N ARG A 66 4.28 -0.60 14.29
CA ARG A 66 2.80 -0.59 14.33
C ARG A 66 2.27 -1.36 13.11
N ILE A 67 1.20 -2.14 13.29
CA ILE A 67 0.59 -2.90 12.17
C ILE A 67 0.08 -1.99 11.04
N THR A 68 -0.18 -0.71 11.35
CA THR A 68 -0.58 0.36 10.44
C THR A 68 0.58 1.11 9.78
N HIS A 69 1.83 0.81 10.17
CA HIS A 69 3.01 1.41 9.53
C HIS A 69 3.07 1.07 8.04
N ALA A 70 3.80 1.85 7.24
CA ALA A 70 3.80 1.77 5.80
C ALA A 70 4.09 0.36 5.21
N SER A 71 5.10 -0.34 5.76
CA SER A 71 5.49 -1.66 5.28
C SER A 71 4.40 -2.73 5.46
N PRO A 72 3.83 -2.96 6.66
CA PRO A 72 2.71 -3.88 6.81
C PRO A 72 1.43 -3.38 6.13
N ALA A 73 1.16 -2.07 6.14
CA ALA A 73 -0.02 -1.51 5.49
C ALA A 73 -0.05 -1.75 3.97
N GLY A 74 1.11 -1.84 3.29
CA GLY A 74 1.16 -2.21 1.87
C GLY A 74 0.57 -3.58 1.52
N ALA A 75 0.37 -4.46 2.51
CA ALA A 75 -0.31 -5.73 2.29
C ALA A 75 -1.83 -5.64 2.29
N PHE A 76 -2.44 -4.60 2.89
CA PHE A 76 -3.89 -4.55 3.07
C PHE A 76 -4.55 -3.20 2.75
N GLY A 77 -3.86 -2.09 2.99
CA GLY A 77 -4.39 -0.74 2.92
C GLY A 77 -4.27 -0.07 1.55
N HIS A 78 -5.13 0.92 1.32
CA HIS A 78 -5.11 1.81 0.16
C HIS A 78 -5.25 3.25 0.67
N THR A 79 -4.18 4.04 0.65
CA THR A 79 -4.19 5.42 1.16
C THR A 79 -3.22 6.33 0.42
N ALA A 80 -3.65 7.58 0.19
CA ALA A 80 -2.84 8.64 -0.41
C ALA A 80 -1.81 9.24 0.57
N SER A 81 -1.76 8.79 1.82
CA SER A 81 -0.78 9.20 2.82
C SER A 81 -0.50 8.10 3.84
N ARG A 82 0.77 7.69 3.95
CA ARG A 82 1.26 6.75 4.96
C ARG A 82 1.11 7.21 6.42
N HIS A 83 0.78 8.49 6.63
CA HIS A 83 0.60 9.05 7.98
C HIS A 83 -0.84 8.97 8.48
N TRP A 84 -1.79 8.55 7.63
CA TRP A 84 -3.18 8.31 8.02
C TRP A 84 -3.31 6.92 8.64
N GLU A 85 -2.68 6.73 9.78
CA GLU A 85 -2.75 5.49 10.59
C GLU A 85 -4.01 5.46 11.49
N SER A 86 -4.56 6.63 11.81
CA SER A 86 -5.80 6.86 12.57
C SER A 86 -6.56 8.09 12.01
N ASP A 87 -7.79 8.31 12.47
CA ASP A 87 -8.62 9.49 12.20
C ASP A 87 -8.18 10.76 12.94
#